data_AF-A0A3B9YAL5-F1
#
_entry.id   AF-A0A3B9YAL5-F1
#
_cell.length_a   1.000
_cell.length_b   1.000
_cell.length_c   1.000
_cell.angle_alpha   90.00
_cell.angle_beta   90.00
_cell.angle_gamma   90.00
#
_symmetry.space_group_name_H-M   'P 1'
#
loop_
_entity.id
_entity.type
_entity.pdbx_description
1 polymer ?
#
loop_
_entity_poly.entity_id
_entity_poly.type
_entity_poly.pdbx_seq_one_letter_code
_entity_poly.pdbx_strand_id
1 'polypeptide(L)' 'SQMERRSTDIARELGLSPATTSEHLRQLSEAKLIAFRKAGNTVYYRLANEMLVRAFRDLVLALNKEHATRLKEQAN' A
#
# COMPACT_ATOMS: atom_id res chain seq x y z
N SER A 1 6.98 17.55 -6.20
CA SER A 1 8.08 16.92 -5.45
C SER A 1 7.62 15.58 -4.92
N GLN A 2 7.94 14.48 -5.60
CA GLN A 2 7.56 13.12 -5.22
C GLN A 2 8.31 12.74 -3.93
N MET A 3 7.61 12.69 -2.80
CA MET A 3 8.24 12.55 -1.48
C MET A 3 8.52 11.07 -1.18
N GLU A 4 9.80 10.68 -1.21
CA GLU A 4 10.22 9.34 -0.76
C GLU A 4 10.00 9.21 0.77
N ARG A 5 9.55 8.05 1.26
CA ARG A 5 9.34 7.81 2.69
C ARG A 5 10.04 6.53 3.15
N ARG A 6 10.55 6.53 4.39
CA ARG A 6 11.22 5.37 4.98
C ARG A 6 10.20 4.33 5.40
N SER A 7 10.56 3.05 5.34
CA SER A 7 9.69 1.96 5.82
C SER A 7 9.25 2.16 7.28
N THR A 8 10.13 2.67 8.15
CA THR A 8 9.83 2.95 9.56
C THR A 8 8.81 4.07 9.74
N ASP A 9 8.85 5.11 8.90
CA ASP A 9 7.87 6.20 8.93
C ASP A 9 6.50 5.73 8.42
N ILE A 10 6.49 4.87 7.40
CA ILE A 10 5.27 4.24 6.87
C ILE A 10 4.65 3.32 7.93
N ALA A 11 5.46 2.48 8.59
CA ALA A 11 4.99 1.58 9.64
C ALA A 11 4.35 2.35 10.80
N ARG A 12 5.01 3.43 11.25
CA ARG A 12 4.51 4.29 12.31
C ARG A 12 3.19 4.96 11.96
N GLU A 13 3.03 5.43 10.73
CA GLU A 13 1.80 6.08 10.27
C GLU A 13 0.63 5.10 10.11
N LEU A 14 0.92 3.87 9.70
CA LEU A 14 -0.09 2.81 9.56
C LEU A 14 -0.40 2.11 10.90
N GLY A 15 0.35 2.39 11.96
CA GLY A 15 0.24 1.67 13.24
C GLY A 15 0.59 0.17 13.13
N LEU A 16 1.38 -0.21 12.13
CA LEU A 16 1.76 -1.60 11.87
C LEU A 16 3.17 -1.89 12.39
N SER A 17 3.45 -3.18 12.65
CA SER A 17 4.80 -3.60 13.00
C SER A 17 5.77 -3.38 11.81
N PRO A 18 7.05 -3.06 12.04
CA PRO A 18 8.03 -2.90 10.97
C PRO A 18 8.15 -4.12 10.05
N ALA A 19 7.99 -5.33 10.59
CA ALA A 19 8.03 -6.57 9.82
C ALA A 19 6.82 -6.69 8.89
N THR A 20 5.61 -6.46 9.41
CA THR A 20 4.36 -6.48 8.62
C THR A 20 4.39 -5.41 7.52
N THR A 21 4.84 -4.20 7.84
CA THR A 21 4.96 -3.14 6.83
C THR A 21 5.99 -3.49 5.76
N SER A 22 7.14 -4.06 6.13
CA SER A 22 8.17 -4.44 5.17
C SER A 22 7.67 -5.51 4.20
N GLU A 23 6.92 -6.50 4.70
CA GLU A 23 6.33 -7.54 3.85
C GLU A 23 5.30 -6.97 2.87
N HIS A 24 4.38 -6.11 3.33
CA HIS A 24 3.42 -5.44 2.44
C HIS A 24 4.13 -4.57 1.39
N LEU A 25 5.15 -3.81 1.79
CA LEU A 25 5.92 -2.98 0.87
C LEU A 25 6.69 -3.82 -0.16
N ARG A 26 7.18 -5.00 0.23
CA ARG A 26 7.80 -5.95 -0.70
C ARG A 26 6.81 -6.42 -1.76
N GLN A 27 5.62 -6.85 -1.34
CA GLN A 27 4.55 -7.29 -2.24
C GLN A 27 4.12 -6.18 -3.21
N LEU A 28 3.96 -4.94 -2.72
CA LEU A 28 3.64 -3.78 -3.56
C LEU A 28 4.77 -3.45 -4.56
N SER A 29 6.02 -3.65 -4.16
CA SER A 29 7.20 -3.50 -5.02
C SER A 29 7.21 -4.56 -6.14
N GLU A 30 6.91 -5.82 -5.80
CA GLU A 30 6.81 -6.94 -6.75
C GLU A 30 5.69 -6.72 -7.76
N ALA A 31 4.57 -6.14 -7.31
CA ALA A 31 3.46 -5.71 -8.16
C ALA A 31 3.76 -4.44 -9.00
N LYS A 32 4.97 -3.87 -8.90
CA LYS A 32 5.42 -2.65 -9.59
C LYS A 32 4.57 -1.40 -9.29
N LEU A 33 3.87 -1.38 -8.15
CA LEU A 33 3.06 -0.24 -7.71
C LEU A 33 3.92 0.84 -7.06
N ILE A 34 4.96 0.41 -6.35
CA ILE A 34 5.92 1.29 -5.68
C ILE A 34 7.35 0.97 -6.12
N ALA A 35 8.19 1.99 -6.12
CA ALA A 35 9.63 1.85 -6.31
C ALA A 35 10.32 2.05 -4.97
N PHE A 36 11.44 1.39 -4.77
CA PHE A 36 12.28 1.57 -3.60
C PHE A 36 13.71 1.90 -3.98
N ARG A 37 14.40 2.60 -3.08
CA ARG A 37 15.82 2.91 -3.19
C ARG A 37 16.47 2.66 -1.83
N LYS A 38 17.58 1.94 -1.84
CA LYS A 38 18.41 1.76 -0.64
C LYS A 38 19.42 2.90 -0.56
N ALA A 39 19.48 3.58 0.59
CA ALA A 39 20.51 4.56 0.90
C ALA A 39 21.12 4.23 2.27
N GLY A 40 22.33 3.67 2.25
CA GLY A 40 22.96 3.11 3.44
C GLY A 40 22.15 1.96 4.03
N ASN A 41 21.82 2.08 5.32
CA ASN A 41 20.99 1.09 6.04
C ASN A 41 19.48 1.37 5.95
N THR A 42 19.07 2.39 5.21
CA THR A 42 17.67 2.82 5.13
C THR A 42 17.10 2.56 3.74
N VAL A 43 15.90 1.99 3.69
CA VAL A 43 15.15 1.80 2.44
C VAL A 43 14.05 2.85 2.35
N TYR A 44 14.05 3.57 1.24
CA TYR A 44 13.09 4.60 0.91
C TYR A 44 12.13 4.08 -0.15
N TYR A 45 10.86 4.42 -0.04
CA TYR A 45 9.79 4.02 -0.94
C TYR A 45 9.13 5.24 -1.55
N ARG A 46 8.72 5.12 -2.81
CA ARG A 46 7.93 6.12 -3.53
C ARG A 46 6.93 5.42 -4.45
N LEU A 47 5.89 6.13 -4.87
CA LEU A 47 5.01 5.62 -5.91
C LEU A 47 5.80 5.51 -7.23
N ALA A 48 5.68 4.36 -7.90
CA ALA A 48 6.32 4.15 -9.20
C ALA A 48 5.49 4.77 -10.32
N ASN A 49 4.16 4.62 -10.22
CA ASN A 49 3.21 5.14 -11.19
C ASN A 49 1.92 5.56 -10.44
N GLU A 50 1.70 6.86 -10.32
CA GLU A 50 0.51 7.37 -9.63
C GLU A 50 -0.80 6.99 -10.31
N MET A 51 -0.82 6.90 -11.65
CA MET A 51 -2.02 6.50 -12.39
C MET A 51 -2.39 5.04 -12.05
N LEU A 52 -1.40 4.15 -12.02
CA LEU A 52 -1.63 2.75 -11.67
C LEU A 52 -2.04 2.59 -10.20
N VAL A 53 -1.43 3.37 -9.30
CA VAL A 53 -1.79 3.38 -7.88
C VAL A 53 -3.22 3.90 -7.68
N ARG A 54 -3.65 4.91 -8.45
CA ARG A 54 -5.04 5.39 -8.46
C ARG A 54 -6.00 4.29 -8.94
N ALA A 55 -5.72 3.65 -10.08
CA ALA A 55 -6.54 2.56 -10.59
C ALA A 55 -6.64 1.38 -9.61
N PHE A 56 -5.53 1.00 -8.97
CA PHE A 56 -5.51 -0.06 -7.96
C PHE A 56 -6.35 0.32 -6.73
N ARG A 57 -6.26 1.56 -6.25
CA ARG A 57 -7.10 2.09 -5.17
C ARG A 57 -8.58 1.98 -5.53
N ASP A 58 -8.95 2.40 -6.74
CA ASP A 58 -10.35 2.40 -7.18
C ASP A 58 -10.90 0.97 -7.26
N LEU A 59 -10.09 0.01 -7.74
CA LEU A 59 -10.43 -1.41 -7.73
C LEU A 59 -10.67 -1.94 -6.31
N VAL A 60 -9.74 -1.68 -5.38
CA VAL A 60 -9.88 -2.12 -3.98
C VAL A 60 -11.11 -1.50 -3.32
N LEU A 61 -11.40 -0.23 -3.58
CA LEU A 61 -12.61 0.44 -3.10
C LEU A 61 -13.89 -0.18 -3.67
N ALA A 62 -13.90 -0.53 -4.95
CA ALA A 62 -15.05 -1.19 -5.58
C ALA A 62 -15.30 -2.58 -4.97
N LEU A 63 -14.25 -3.39 -4.81
CA LEU A 63 -14.32 -4.72 -4.19
C LEU A 63 -14.83 -4.63 -2.73
N ASN A 64 -14.30 -3.70 -1.95
CA ASN A 64 -14.73 -3.50 -0.56
C ASN A 64 -16.20 -3.08 -0.48
N LYS A 65 -16.67 -2.21 -1.39
CA LYS A 65 -18.08 -1.82 -1.46
C LYS A 65 -18.97 -3.02 -1.78
N GLU A 66 -18.60 -3.82 -2.76
CA GLU A 66 -19.35 -5.03 -3.12
C GLU A 66 -19.44 -6.01 -1.94
N HIS A 67 -18.32 -6.28 -1.27
CA HIS A 67 -18.29 -7.17 -0.10
C HIS A 67 -19.16 -6.63 1.04
N ALA A 68 -19.12 -5.33 1.31
CA ALA A 68 -19.96 -4.70 2.32
C ALA A 68 -21.46 -4.77 1.98
N THR A 69 -21.82 -4.66 0.70
CA THR A 69 -23.21 -4.83 0.23
C THR A 69 -23.68 -6.27 0.42
N ARG A 70 -22.88 -7.26 0.00
CA ARG A 70 -23.23 -8.69 0.14
C ARG A 70 -23.39 -9.13 1.61
N LEU A 71 -22.55 -8.62 2.51
CA LEU A 71 -22.69 -8.91 3.95
C LEU A 71 -23.99 -8.36 4.54
N LYS A 72 -24.46 -7.20 4.05
CA LYS A 72 -25.75 -6.63 4.48
C LYS A 72 -26.95 -7.42 3.97
N GLU A 73 -26.87 -7.93 2.74
CA GLU A 73 -27.93 -8.75 2.14
C GLU A 73 -28.08 -10.13 2.80
N GLN A 74 -26.99 -10.68 3.35
CA GLN A 74 -27.03 -11.98 4.07
C GLN A 74 -27.46 -11.86 5.53
N ALA A 75 -27.42 -10.66 6.11
CA ALA A 75 -27.78 -10.41 7.51
C ALA A 75 -29.25 -9.98 7.69
N ASN A 76 -30.03 -9.96 6.61
CA ASN A 76 -31.40 -9.50 6.55
C ASN A 76 -32.32 -10.58 5.97
#